data_AF-A0A2I0AJ80-F1
#
_entry.id   AF-A0A2I0AJ80-F1
#
_cell.length_a   1.000
_cell.length_b   1.000
_cell.length_c   1.000
_cell.angle_alpha   90.00
_cell.angle_beta   90.00
_cell.angle_gamma   90.00
#
_symmetry.space_group_name_H-M   'P 1'
#
loop_
_entity.id
_entity.type
_entity.pdbx_description
1 polymer ?
#
loop_
_entity_poly.entity_id
_entity_poly.type
_entity_poly.pdbx_seq_one_letter_code
_entity_poly.pdbx_strand_id
1 'polypeptide(L)' 'MTGDKTKFTSLKPKNGGLVTFGDNIKKRIIGIGKVGKDFTTFIDKVLLIDGLAYNLLSIS' A
#
# COMPACT_ATOMS: atom_id res chain seq x y z
N MET A 1 1.68 1.10 4.30
CA MET A 1 1.03 1.54 3.04
C MET A 1 2.11 1.95 2.04
N THR A 2 1.83 1.93 0.73
CA THR A 2 2.78 2.37 -0.30
C THR A 2 2.03 2.93 -1.53
N GLY A 3 2.65 3.83 -2.29
CA GLY A 3 2.21 4.17 -3.65
C GLY A 3 3.00 3.45 -4.75
N ASP A 4 4.02 2.68 -4.39
CA ASP A 4 4.87 1.94 -5.33
C ASP A 4 4.29 0.55 -5.61
N LYS A 5 3.69 0.42 -6.79
CA LYS A 5 3.11 -0.83 -7.29
C LYS A 5 4.15 -1.94 -7.44
N THR A 6 5.42 -1.61 -7.68
CA THR A 6 6.48 -2.59 -7.97
C THR A 6 6.90 -3.40 -6.75
N LYS A 7 6.56 -2.95 -5.54
CA LYS A 7 6.87 -3.66 -4.28
C LYS A 7 5.95 -4.86 -4.01
N PHE A 8 4.86 -4.98 -4.76
CA PHE A 8 3.87 -6.03 -4.52
C PHE A 8 4.26 -7.33 -5.22
N THR A 9 4.34 -8.41 -4.45
CA THR A 9 4.44 -9.79 -4.99
C THR A 9 3.07 -10.32 -5.40
N SER A 10 2.00 -9.76 -4.84
CA SER A 10 0.63 -9.94 -5.32
C SER A 10 -0.16 -8.67 -5.07
N LEU A 11 -1.01 -8.29 -6.02
CA LEU A 11 -1.83 -7.08 -5.92
C LEU A 11 -3.20 -7.34 -6.54
N LYS A 12 -4.25 -7.00 -5.81
CA LYS A 12 -5.62 -7.01 -6.31
C LYS A 12 -6.16 -5.58 -6.33
N PRO A 13 -6.82 -5.15 -7.42
CA PRO A 13 -7.54 -3.89 -7.43
C PRO A 13 -8.55 -3.83 -6.28
N LYS A 14 -8.67 -2.67 -5.64
CA LYS A 14 -9.63 -2.44 -4.56
C LYS A 14 -10.10 -0.99 -4.65
N ASN A 15 -11.40 -0.78 -4.74
CA ASN A 15 -11.98 0.55 -4.51
C ASN A 15 -12.15 0.74 -3.00
N GLY A 16 -11.10 1.18 -2.32
CA GLY A 16 -11.05 1.20 -0.85
C GLY A 16 -11.50 2.49 -0.19
N GLY A 17 -11.97 3.48 -0.96
CA GLY A 17 -12.30 4.81 -0.46
C GLY A 17 -11.07 5.73 -0.35
N LEU A 18 -11.16 6.72 0.55
CA LEU A 18 -10.12 7.74 0.76
C LEU A 18 -9.43 7.56 2.12
N VAL A 19 -8.12 7.79 2.15
CA VAL A 19 -7.31 7.92 3.37
C VAL A 19 -6.96 9.38 3.56
N THR A 20 -7.19 9.91 4.77
CA THR A 20 -6.77 11.26 5.16
C THR A 20 -5.41 11.18 5.87
N PHE A 21 -4.46 12.02 5.45
CA PHE A 21 -3.14 12.15 6.06
C PHE A 21 -3.10 13.30 7.09
N GLY A 22 -1.99 13.44 7.81
CA GLY A 22 -1.83 14.45 8.88
C GLY A 22 -1.93 15.90 8.40
N ASP A 23 -1.73 16.14 7.11
CA ASP A 23 -1.89 17.43 6.42
C ASP A 23 -3.33 17.64 5.88
N ASN A 24 -4.29 16.79 6.27
CA ASN A 24 -5.65 16.73 5.74
C ASN A 24 -5.76 16.41 4.24
N ILE A 25 -4.67 16.10 3.56
CA ILE A 25 -4.72 15.63 2.18
C ILE A 25 -5.39 14.25 2.15
N LYS A 26 -6.29 14.05 1.19
CA LYS A 26 -6.98 12.77 0.98
C LYS A 26 -6.44 12.08 -0.27
N LYS A 27 -6.11 10.79 -0.18
CA LYS A 27 -5.72 9.97 -1.35
C LYS A 27 -6.55 8.70 -1.44
N ARG A 28 -6.71 8.19 -2.66
CA ARG A 28 -7.54 7.02 -2.95
C ARG A 28 -6.78 5.72 -2.71
N ILE A 29 -7.43 4.76 -2.06
CA ILE A 29 -6.97 3.37 -2.04
C ILE A 29 -7.38 2.73 -3.36
N ILE A 30 -6.41 2.23 -4.12
CA ILE A 30 -6.63 1.63 -5.44
C ILE A 30 -6.30 0.13 -5.49
N GLY A 31 -5.68 -0.41 -4.44
CA GLY A 31 -5.34 -1.83 -4.38
C GLY A 31 -4.98 -2.32 -2.98
N ILE A 32 -4.97 -3.64 -2.83
CA ILE A 32 -4.50 -4.34 -1.64
C ILE A 32 -3.71 -5.58 -2.05
N GLY A 33 -2.64 -5.88 -1.32
CA GLY A 33 -1.79 -7.00 -1.68
C GLY A 33 -0.71 -7.32 -0.66
N LYS A 34 0.22 -8.17 -1.09
CA LYS A 34 1.39 -8.60 -0.29
C LYS A 34 2.62 -7.87 -0.78
N VAL A 35 3.43 -7.38 0.16
CA VAL A 35 4.76 -6.81 -0.08
C VAL A 35 5.78 -7.64 0.67
N GLY A 36 6.81 -8.15 0.00
CA GLY A 36 7.76 -9.05 0.63
C GLY A 36 8.89 -9.46 -0.30
N LYS A 37 9.85 -10.20 0.24
CA LYS A 37 10.98 -10.74 -0.52
C LYS A 37 10.58 -11.97 -1.34
N ASP A 38 9.72 -12.81 -0.76
CA ASP A 38 9.30 -14.08 -1.33
C ASP A 38 7.91 -14.49 -0.78
N PHE A 39 7.48 -15.71 -1.10
CA PHE A 39 6.18 -16.26 -0.68
C PHE A 39 6.09 -16.64 0.80
N THR A 40 7.20 -16.65 1.52
CA THR A 40 7.29 -17.03 2.95
C THR A 40 7.48 -15.82 3.86
N THR A 41 8.18 -14.79 3.38
CA THR A 41 8.51 -13.57 4.11
C THR A 41 7.87 -12.37 3.44
N PHE A 42 6.66 -12.03 3.89
CA PHE A 42 5.87 -10.92 3.36
C PHE A 42 5.00 -10.25 4.43
N ILE A 43 4.67 -8.99 4.19
CA ILE A 43 3.63 -8.24 4.89
C ILE A 43 2.35 -8.39 4.07
N ASP A 44 1.31 -8.95 4.67
CA ASP A 44 0.00 -9.08 4.03
C ASP A 44 -0.84 -7.81 4.18
N LYS A 45 -1.89 -7.68 3.35
CA LYS A 45 -2.90 -6.61 3.41
C LYS A 45 -2.33 -5.20 3.32
N VAL A 46 -1.22 -5.01 2.61
CA VAL A 46 -0.66 -3.69 2.33
C VAL A 46 -1.56 -2.95 1.32
N LEU A 47 -1.94 -1.72 1.66
CA LEU A 47 -2.74 -0.86 0.77
C LEU A 47 -1.85 -0.13 -0.23
N LEU A 48 -2.26 -0.15 -1.50
CA LEU A 48 -1.73 0.70 -2.57
C LEU A 48 -2.56 1.99 -2.64
N ILE A 49 -1.88 3.12 -2.44
CA ILE A 49 -2.48 4.45 -2.39
C ILE A 49 -2.06 5.25 -3.63
N ASP A 50 -3.03 5.81 -4.34
CA ASP A 50 -2.78 6.63 -5.53
C ASP A 50 -1.96 7.88 -5.19
N GLY A 51 -0.85 8.09 -5.90
CA GLY A 51 0.05 9.22 -5.74
C GLY A 51 0.80 9.31 -4.40
N LEU A 52 0.90 8.23 -3.61
CA LEU A 52 1.69 8.23 -2.37
C LEU A 52 3.19 8.10 -2.68
N ALA A 53 3.95 9.17 -2.45
CA ALA A 53 5.37 9.23 -2.81
C ALA A 53 6.30 8.36 -1.92
N TYR A 54 5.92 8.14 -0.67
CA TYR A 54 6.77 7.45 0.32
C TYR A 54 6.11 6.19 0.87
N ASN A 55 6.93 5.19 1.19
CA ASN A 55 6.47 3.99 1.88
C ASN A 55 6.24 4.29 3.35
N LEU A 56 5.08 3.91 3.86
CA LEU A 56 4.72 3.93 5.27
C LEU A 56 4.71 2.49 5.80
N LEU A 57 5.81 1.78 5.58
CA LEU A 57 6.04 0.42 6.06
C LEU A 57 7.18 0.49 7.06
N SER A 58 6.91 0.12 8.30
CA SER A 58 7.92 -0.02 9.35
C SER A 58 7.84 -1.43 9.90
N ILE A 59 9.00 -2.01 10.19
CA ILE A 59 9.15 -3.28 10.90
C ILE A 59 9.81 -2.99 12.25
N SER A 60 9.40 -3.69 13.30
CA SER A 60 10.01 -3.62 14.64
C SER A 60 10.88 -4.83 14.89
#